data_AF-A0A415DX61-F1
#
_entry.id   AF-A0A415DX61-F1
#
_cell.length_a   1.000
_cell.length_b   1.000
_cell.length_c   1.000
_cell.angle_alpha   90.00
_cell.angle_beta   90.00
_cell.angle_gamma   90.00
#
_symmetry.space_group_name_H-M   'P 1'
#
loop_
_entity.id
_entity.type
_entity.pdbx_description
1 polymer ?
#
loop_
_entity_poly.entity_id
_entity_poly.type
_entity_poly.pdbx_seq_one_letter_code
_entity_poly.pdbx_strand_id
1 'polypeptide(L)'
;MPKWNKIELNNFEGCDNLKPDEELIVTSIKNARSELEQAVNLFNEMTDFTAIDYASYNLLAVKAKYSYLMQIAKEKGLSVG
;
A
#
# COMPACT_ATOMS: atom_id res chain seq x y z
N MET A 1 -6.85 -17.50 -4.12
CA MET A 1 -6.42 -16.08 -4.06
C MET A 1 -7.60 -15.26 -3.56
N PRO A 2 -7.44 -14.37 -2.55
CA PRO A 2 -8.55 -13.52 -2.13
C PRO A 2 -8.86 -12.54 -3.27
N LYS A 3 -10.13 -12.45 -3.66
CA LYS A 3 -10.62 -11.42 -4.57
C LYS A 3 -10.86 -10.16 -3.75
N TRP A 4 -9.97 -9.18 -3.89
CA TRP A 4 -10.14 -7.86 -3.29
C TRP A 4 -11.08 -7.05 -4.19
N ASN A 5 -12.21 -6.60 -3.65
CA ASN A 5 -13.21 -5.84 -4.41
C ASN A 5 -12.78 -4.37 -4.50
N LYS A 6 -12.96 -3.74 -5.68
CA LYS A 6 -12.69 -2.31 -5.94
C LYS A 6 -13.40 -1.33 -4.99
N ILE A 7 -14.42 -1.79 -4.26
CA ILE A 7 -15.18 -0.98 -3.28
C ILE A 7 -14.34 -0.72 -2.01
N GLU A 8 -13.42 -1.63 -1.66
CA GLU A 8 -12.49 -1.45 -0.53
C GLU A 8 -11.39 -0.41 -0.83
N LEU A 9 -11.37 0.16 -2.04
CA LEU A 9 -10.34 1.08 -2.51
C LEU A 9 -10.76 2.56 -2.46
N ASN A 10 -12.03 2.89 -2.27
CA ASN A 10 -12.55 4.20 -2.71
C ASN A 10 -13.36 5.04 -1.72
N ASN A 11 -13.24 4.85 -0.39
CA ASN A 11 -13.95 5.71 0.56
C ASN A 11 -12.99 6.33 1.60
N PHE A 12 -12.50 7.54 1.31
CA PHE A 12 -11.71 8.36 2.24
C PHE A 12 -12.47 9.67 2.48
N GLU A 13 -13.18 9.79 3.60
CA GLU A 13 -13.81 11.04 4.03
C GLU A 13 -13.32 11.41 5.44
N GLY A 14 -12.90 12.68 5.60
CA GLY A 14 -12.60 13.32 6.88
C GLY A 14 -11.12 13.38 7.22
N CYS A 15 -10.43 14.48 6.86
CA CYS A 15 -9.05 14.74 7.24
C CYS A 15 -8.81 16.22 7.58
N ASP A 16 -9.81 16.90 8.12
CA ASP A 16 -9.63 18.29 8.59
C ASP A 16 -9.17 18.25 10.05
N ASN A 17 -7.87 18.53 10.27
CA ASN A 17 -7.10 18.58 11.55
C ASN A 17 -6.23 17.34 11.92
N LEU A 18 -5.39 16.82 11.02
CA LEU A 18 -4.29 15.94 11.42
C LEU A 18 -3.08 16.73 11.94
N LYS A 19 -2.33 16.16 12.88
CA LYS A 19 -0.99 16.67 13.22
C LYS A 19 -0.01 16.42 12.07
N PRO A 20 1.06 17.22 11.91
CA PRO A 20 2.03 17.04 10.82
C PRO A 20 2.58 15.61 10.72
N ASP A 21 2.87 14.97 11.86
CA ASP A 21 3.35 13.58 11.90
C ASP A 21 2.30 12.57 11.41
N GLU A 22 1.02 12.84 11.65
CA GLU A 22 -0.10 11.98 11.24
C GLU A 22 -0.37 12.13 9.73
N GLU A 23 -0.28 13.35 9.21
CA GLU A 23 -0.38 13.64 7.78
C GLU A 23 0.74 12.96 6.97
N LEU A 24 1.97 12.95 7.51
CA LEU A 24 3.09 12.22 6.92
C LEU A 24 2.83 10.71 6.84
N ILE A 25 2.24 10.12 7.88
CA ILE A 25 1.89 8.69 7.91
C ILE A 25 0.81 8.39 6.89
N VAL A 26 -0.25 9.19 6.85
CA VAL A 26 -1.34 9.02 5.87
C VAL A 26 -0.82 9.16 4.44
N THR A 27 0.04 10.15 4.18
CA THR A 27 0.66 10.35 2.86
C THR A 27 1.56 9.17 2.50
N SER A 28 2.35 8.67 3.45
CA SER A 28 3.21 7.50 3.24
C SER A 28 2.41 6.24 2.92
N ILE A 29 1.24 6.06 3.53
CA ILE A 29 0.34 4.94 3.26
C ILE A 29 -0.26 5.04 1.86
N LYS A 30 -0.71 6.23 1.46
CA LYS A 30 -1.22 6.48 0.09
C LYS A 30 -0.15 6.17 -0.96
N ASN A 31 1.08 6.60 -0.72
CA ASN A 31 2.20 6.30 -1.60
C ASN A 31 2.51 4.79 -1.64
N ALA A 32 2.61 4.13 -0.49
CA ALA A 32 2.87 2.69 -0.41
C ALA A 32 1.77 1.85 -1.07
N ARG A 33 0.52 2.33 -1.06
CA ARG A 33 -0.59 1.69 -1.78
C ARG A 33 -0.42 1.82 -3.30
N SER A 34 -0.05 3.00 -3.80
CA SER A 34 0.25 3.18 -5.24
C SER A 34 1.44 2.32 -5.67
N GLU A 35 2.49 2.26 -4.86
CA GLU A 35 3.64 1.36 -5.10
C GLU A 35 3.20 -0.11 -5.14
N LEU A 36 2.26 -0.52 -4.29
CA LEU A 36 1.76 -1.90 -4.25
C LEU A 36 1.01 -2.24 -5.54
N GLU A 37 0.15 -1.34 -6.02
CA GLU A 37 -0.55 -1.48 -7.30
C GLU A 37 0.44 -1.60 -8.47
N GLN A 38 1.48 -0.76 -8.48
CA GLN A 38 2.55 -0.82 -9.48
C GLN A 38 3.34 -2.14 -9.42
N ALA A 39 3.69 -2.61 -8.23
CA ALA A 39 4.41 -3.86 -8.04
C ALA A 39 3.60 -5.08 -8.49
N VAL A 40 2.27 -5.06 -8.30
CA VAL A 40 1.36 -6.09 -8.81
C VAL A 40 1.33 -6.08 -10.34
N ASN A 41 1.21 -4.90 -10.96
CA ASN A 41 1.21 -4.79 -12.43
C ASN A 41 2.54 -5.28 -13.01
N LEU A 42 3.65 -4.84 -12.42
CA LEU A 42 4.99 -5.28 -12.80
C LEU A 42 5.11 -6.81 -12.78
N PHE A 43 4.70 -7.45 -11.68
CA PHE A 43 4.73 -8.91 -11.57
C PHE A 43 3.89 -9.61 -12.63
N ASN A 44 2.72 -9.06 -12.97
CA ASN A 44 1.83 -9.63 -13.97
C ASN A 44 2.33 -9.46 -15.42
N GLU A 45 3.16 -8.44 -15.68
CA GLU A 45 3.71 -8.15 -17.02
C GLU A 45 5.00 -8.92 -17.32
N MET A 46 5.74 -9.33 -16.29
CA MET A 46 7.03 -10.02 -16.48
C MET A 46 6.83 -11.46 -16.96
N THR A 47 7.61 -11.81 -17.99
CA THR A 47 7.58 -13.14 -18.63
C THR A 47 8.93 -13.85 -18.60
N ASP A 48 10.03 -13.11 -18.42
CA ASP A 48 11.36 -13.67 -18.20
C ASP A 48 11.50 -14.14 -16.74
N PHE A 49 12.12 -15.32 -16.53
CA PHE A 49 12.25 -15.92 -15.20
C PHE A 49 13.02 -15.06 -14.21
N THR A 50 14.11 -14.41 -14.65
CA THR A 50 14.92 -13.54 -13.77
C THR A 50 14.14 -12.28 -13.42
N ALA A 51 13.38 -11.74 -14.39
CA ALA A 51 12.50 -10.60 -14.17
C ALA A 51 11.33 -10.93 -13.23
N ILE A 52 10.79 -12.15 -13.29
CA ILE A 52 9.76 -12.65 -12.37
C ILE A 52 10.30 -12.75 -10.94
N ASP A 53 11.53 -13.23 -10.75
CA ASP A 53 12.15 -13.29 -9.42
C ASP A 53 12.28 -11.88 -8.83
N TYR A 54 12.80 -10.92 -9.61
CA TYR A 54 12.86 -9.52 -9.21
C TYR A 54 11.48 -8.96 -8.84
N ALA A 55 10.49 -9.14 -9.71
CA ALA A 55 9.15 -8.64 -9.48
C ALA A 55 8.48 -9.29 -8.25
N SER A 56 8.79 -10.55 -7.97
CA SER A 56 8.33 -11.29 -6.79
C SER A 56 8.89 -10.68 -5.50
N TYR A 57 10.21 -10.44 -5.44
CA TYR A 57 10.84 -9.83 -4.27
C TYR A 57 10.40 -8.38 -4.08
N ASN A 58 10.26 -7.61 -5.16
CA ASN A 58 9.72 -6.25 -5.11
C ASN A 58 8.29 -6.25 -4.53
N LEU A 59 7.41 -7.13 -5.02
CA LEU A 59 6.04 -7.25 -4.51
C LEU A 59 6.02 -7.63 -3.03
N LEU A 60 6.91 -8.51 -2.58
CA LEU A 60 7.02 -8.88 -1.17
C LEU A 60 7.47 -7.70 -0.31
N ALA A 61 8.47 -6.94 -0.75
CA ALA A 61 8.99 -5.78 -0.04
C ALA A 61 7.93 -4.68 0.12
N VAL A 62 7.22 -4.35 -0.96
CA VAL A 62 6.18 -3.31 -0.93
C VAL A 62 4.98 -3.73 -0.08
N LYS A 63 4.59 -5.01 -0.10
CA LYS A 63 3.57 -5.54 0.83
C LYS A 63 3.99 -5.35 2.29
N ALA A 64 5.23 -5.71 2.63
CA ALA A 64 5.75 -5.55 3.99
C ALA A 64 5.75 -4.07 4.42
N LYS A 65 6.18 -3.16 3.54
CA LYS A 65 6.14 -1.70 3.77
C LYS A 65 4.71 -1.21 4.04
N TYR A 66 3.76 -1.56 3.18
CA TYR A 66 2.36 -1.16 3.34
C TYR A 66 1.77 -1.68 4.65
N SER A 67 1.97 -2.97 4.97
CA SER A 67 1.50 -3.56 6.23
C SER A 67 2.09 -2.88 7.47
N TYR A 68 3.39 -2.55 7.45
CA TYR A 68 4.03 -1.83 8.54
C TYR A 68 3.42 -0.44 8.77
N LEU A 69 3.20 0.32 7.70
CA LEU A 69 2.61 1.65 7.80
C LEU A 69 1.15 1.60 8.28
N MET A 70 0.37 0.62 7.83
CA MET A 70 -0.99 0.39 8.33
C MET A 70 -1.01 0.05 9.83
N GLN A 71 -0.02 -0.72 10.30
CA GLN A 71 0.13 -1.02 11.72
C GLN A 71 0.44 0.24 12.54
N ILE A 72 1.36 1.09 12.07
CA ILE A 72 1.65 2.38 12.73
C ILE A 72 0.40 3.27 12.80
N ALA A 73 -0.36 3.36 11.71
CA ALA A 73 -1.58 4.16 11.68
C ALA A 73 -2.61 3.65 12.71
N LYS A 74 -2.81 2.33 12.78
CA LYS A 74 -3.68 1.71 13.78
C LYS A 74 -3.25 2.01 15.21
N GLU A 75 -1.96 1.92 15.51
CA GLU A 75 -1.40 2.24 16.84
C GLU A 75 -1.61 3.71 17.23
N LYS A 76 -1.69 4.61 16.24
CA LYS A 76 -1.97 6.04 16.44
C LYS A 76 -3.47 6.38 16.40
N GLY A 77 -4.35 5.41 16.23
CA GLY A 77 -5.78 5.65 16.09
C GLY A 77 -6.17 6.37 14.80
N LEU A 78 -5.30 6.33 13.79
CA LEU A 78 -5.55 6.92 12.48
C LEU A 78 -6.37 5.96 11.62
N SER A 79 -7.46 6.46 11.06
CA SER A 79 -8.22 5.73 10.05
C SER A 79 -7.63 6.03 8.67
N VAL A 80 -7.21 4.98 7.97
CA VAL A 80 -6.63 5.08 6.63
C VAL A 80 -7.40 4.07 5.77
N GLY A 81 -8.41 4.56 5.04
CA GLY A 81 -9.21 3.77 4.09
C GLY A 81 -8.52 3.51 2.75
#